data_AF-A0A940LJA1-F1
#
_entry.id   AF-A0A940LJA1-F1
#
_cell.length_a   1.000
_cell.length_b   1.000
_cell.length_c   1.000
_cell.angle_alpha   90.00
_cell.angle_beta   90.00
_cell.angle_gamma   90.00
#
_symmetry.space_group_name_H-M   'P 1'
#
loop_
_entity.id
_entity.type
_entity.pdbx_description
1 polymer ?
#
loop_
_entity_poly.entity_id
_entity_poly.type
_entity_poly.pdbx_seq_one_letter_code
_entity_poly.pdbx_strand_id
1 'polypeptide(L)'
;MGFVEESTSWLQRRWRHERVIQEEGGGCVVRDIVTVEPRLPFMAPVTRSIVAALFRHRHARLAQRYGAQRYGTSTRRLDMS
;
A
#
# COMPACT_ATOMS: atom_id res chain seq x y z
N MET A 1 8.88 5.75 -7.03
CA MET A 1 7.92 5.94 -8.16
C MET A 1 6.52 5.59 -7.66
N GLY A 2 5.50 6.36 -8.02
CA GLY A 2 4.12 6.14 -7.56
C GLY A 2 3.15 5.83 -8.71
N PHE A 3 1.99 5.29 -8.36
CA PHE A 3 0.89 4.96 -9.28
C PHE A 3 -0.40 5.60 -8.80
N VAL A 4 -1.19 6.20 -9.70
CA VAL A 4 -2.50 6.78 -9.39
C VAL A 4 -3.51 6.21 -10.38
N GLU A 5 -4.53 5.55 -9.87
CA GLU A 5 -5.66 5.04 -10.64
C GLU A 5 -6.96 5.63 -10.13
N GLU A 6 -7.75 6.18 -11.05
CA GLU A 6 -9.09 6.69 -10.79
C GLU A 6 -10.08 5.89 -11.63
N SER A 7 -11.14 5.41 -10.98
CA SER A 7 -12.18 4.61 -11.63
C SER A 7 -13.54 4.97 -11.05
N THR A 8 -14.56 4.91 -11.89
CA THR A 8 -15.97 5.00 -11.49
C THR A 8 -16.62 3.64 -11.76
N SER A 9 -17.50 3.19 -10.86
CA SER A 9 -18.19 1.90 -11.04
C SER A 9 -19.66 1.98 -10.65
N TRP A 10 -20.42 0.93 -10.96
CA TRP A 10 -21.85 0.88 -10.67
C TRP A 10 -22.16 0.87 -9.15
N LEU A 11 -21.24 0.35 -8.33
CA LEU A 11 -21.35 0.29 -6.87
C LEU A 11 -20.76 1.52 -6.14
N GLN A 12 -19.94 2.33 -6.83
CA GLN A 12 -19.10 3.34 -6.18
C GLN A 12 -19.08 4.62 -7.00
N ARG A 13 -19.36 5.77 -6.39
CA ARG A 13 -19.41 7.07 -7.08
C ARG A 13 -18.00 7.54 -7.48
N ARG A 14 -17.00 7.19 -6.67
CA ARG A 14 -15.58 7.44 -6.95
C ARG A 14 -14.70 6.40 -6.27
N TRP A 15 -13.72 5.89 -6.99
CA TRP A 15 -12.60 5.13 -6.46
C TRP A 15 -11.31 5.78 -6.95
N ARG A 16 -10.48 6.26 -6.01
CA ARG A 16 -9.14 6.75 -6.31
C ARG A 16 -8.14 5.98 -5.46
N HIS A 17 -7.27 5.23 -6.10
CA HIS A 17 -6.19 4.51 -5.44
C HIS A 17 -4.85 5.11 -5.87
N GLU A 18 -4.12 5.61 -4.90
CA GLU A 18 -2.76 6.11 -5.05
C GLU A 18 -1.80 5.18 -4.30
N ARG A 19 -0.75 4.75 -4.97
CA ARG A 19 0.33 3.94 -4.40
C ARG A 19 1.61 4.72 -4.45
N VAL A 20 2.27 4.83 -3.30
CA VAL A 20 3.60 5.40 -3.16
C VAL A 20 4.55 4.27 -2.78
N ILE A 21 5.64 4.13 -3.54
CA ILE A 21 6.74 3.20 -3.25
C ILE A 21 7.99 4.02 -2.98
N GLN A 22 8.52 3.86 -1.77
CA GLN A 22 9.74 4.51 -1.29
C GLN A 22 10.77 3.44 -1.00
N GLU A 23 11.98 3.61 -1.53
CA GLU A 23 13.10 2.73 -1.20
C GLU A 23 13.50 2.97 0.26
N GLU A 24 13.72 1.89 1.01
CA GLU A 24 14.14 1.95 2.41
C GLU A 24 15.10 0.80 2.70
N GLY A 25 16.39 1.15 2.84
CA GLY A 25 17.46 0.17 3.03
C GLY A 25 17.56 -0.82 1.86
N GLY A 26 17.54 -2.12 2.18
CA GLY A 26 17.57 -3.21 1.19
C GLY A 26 16.18 -3.60 0.64
N GLY A 27 15.15 -2.79 0.88
CA GLY A 27 13.79 -3.05 0.46
C GLY A 27 13.04 -1.78 0.10
N CYS A 28 11.71 -1.81 0.24
CA CYS A 28 10.87 -0.63 0.01
C CYS A 28 9.66 -0.61 0.96
N VAL A 29 9.20 0.60 1.25
CA VAL A 29 7.92 0.87 1.89
C VAL A 29 6.89 1.11 0.79
N VAL A 30 5.80 0.34 0.83
CA VAL A 30 4.64 0.52 -0.04
C VAL A 30 3.50 1.11 0.76
N ARG A 31 3.04 2.30 0.38
CA ARG A 31 1.89 2.98 0.98
C ARG A 31 0.76 3.06 -0.05
N ASP A 32 -0.40 2.51 0.31
CA ASP A 32 -1.62 2.63 -0.48
C ASP A 32 -2.58 3.63 0.19
N ILE A 33 -2.96 4.68 -0.54
CA ILE A 33 -3.93 5.71 -0.16
C ILE A 33 -5.17 5.50 -1.03
N VAL A 34 -6.31 5.22 -0.41
CA VAL A 34 -7.54 4.88 -1.13
C VAL A 34 -8.67 5.81 -0.70
N THR A 35 -9.19 6.57 -1.66
CA THR A 35 -10.39 7.40 -1.48
C THR A 35 -11.57 6.67 -2.12
N VAL A 36 -12.61 6.44 -1.33
CA VAL A 36 -13.84 5.79 -1.79
C VAL A 36 -15.04 6.64 -1.45
N GLU A 37 -15.83 6.98 -2.46
CA GLU A 37 -17.14 7.61 -2.28
C GLU A 37 -18.23 6.57 -2.57
N PRO A 38 -18.87 5.99 -1.54
CA PRO A 38 -19.99 5.10 -1.74
C PRO A 38 -21.18 5.89 -2.30
N ARG A 39 -22.02 5.24 -3.13
CA ARG A 39 -23.24 5.90 -3.64
C ARG A 39 -24.27 6.16 -2.53
N LEU A 40 -24.28 5.33 -1.49
CA LEU A 40 -25.14 5.45 -0.33
C LEU A 40 -24.30 5.86 0.90
N PRO A 41 -24.52 7.05 1.49
CA PRO A 41 -23.65 7.57 2.56
C PRO A 41 -23.67 6.70 3.83
N PHE A 42 -24.80 6.06 4.16
CA PHE A 42 -24.90 5.17 5.33
C PHE A 42 -24.06 3.89 5.19
N MET A 43 -23.64 3.53 3.98
CA MET A 43 -22.74 2.39 3.74
C MET A 43 -21.26 2.73 3.96
N ALA A 44 -20.91 4.01 4.16
CA ALA A 44 -19.53 4.45 4.39
C ALA A 44 -18.73 3.63 5.43
N PRO A 45 -19.25 3.32 6.64
CA PRO A 45 -18.50 2.51 7.61
C PRO A 45 -18.25 1.07 7.13
N VAL A 46 -19.24 0.47 6.45
CA VAL A 46 -19.12 -0.88 5.89
C VAL A 46 -18.11 -0.87 4.74
N THR A 47 -18.22 0.09 3.82
CA THR A 47 -17.28 0.27 2.71
C THR A 47 -15.85 0.46 3.23
N ARG A 48 -15.65 1.31 4.24
CA ARG A 48 -14.34 1.51 4.87
C ARG A 48 -13.76 0.21 5.43
N SER A 49 -14.59 -0.59 6.10
CA SER A 49 -14.16 -1.85 6.71
C SER A 49 -13.74 -2.89 5.67
N ILE A 50 -14.53 -3.02 4.59
CA ILE A 50 -14.23 -3.93 3.46
C ILE A 50 -12.94 -3.50 2.76
N VAL A 51 -12.79 -2.22 2.43
CA VAL A 51 -11.60 -1.69 1.76
C VAL A 51 -10.37 -1.88 2.64
N ALA A 52 -10.46 -1.57 3.93
CA ALA A 52 -9.35 -1.79 4.85
C ALA A 52 -8.96 -3.27 4.94
N ALA A 53 -9.91 -4.20 4.97
CA ALA A 53 -9.64 -5.63 4.98
C ALA A 53 -8.96 -6.10 3.68
N LEU A 54 -9.44 -5.65 2.52
CA LEU A 54 -8.87 -5.95 1.22
C LEU A 54 -7.40 -5.51 1.13
N PHE A 55 -7.11 -4.27 1.52
CA PHE A 55 -5.75 -3.75 1.46
C PHE A 55 -4.84 -4.42 2.49
N ARG A 56 -5.31 -4.68 3.71
CA ARG A 56 -4.54 -5.50 4.68
C ARG A 56 -4.18 -6.86 4.09
N HIS A 57 -5.11 -7.55 3.44
CA HIS A 57 -4.85 -8.84 2.80
C HIS A 57 -3.79 -8.70 1.69
N ARG A 58 -3.93 -7.71 0.81
CA ARG A 58 -2.97 -7.44 -0.28
C ARG A 58 -1.57 -7.14 0.26
N HIS A 59 -1.46 -6.29 1.28
CA HIS A 59 -0.18 -5.99 1.93
C HIS A 59 0.42 -7.21 2.62
N ALA A 60 -0.39 -8.05 3.28
CA ALA A 60 0.09 -9.29 3.87
C ALA A 60 0.65 -10.24 2.80
N ARG A 61 -0.03 -10.38 1.65
CA ARG A 61 0.45 -11.18 0.51
C ARG A 61 1.75 -10.63 -0.08
N LEU A 62 1.88 -9.31 -0.21
CA LEU A 62 3.12 -8.66 -0.67
C LEU A 62 4.27 -8.92 0.31
N ALA A 63 4.02 -8.74 1.61
CA ALA A 63 5.01 -9.00 2.65
C ALA A 63 5.42 -10.49 2.70
N GLN A 64 4.48 -11.42 2.50
CA GLN A 64 4.80 -12.85 2.42
C GLN A 64 5.69 -13.16 1.20
N ARG A 65 5.42 -12.56 0.04
CA ARG A 65 6.14 -12.84 -1.20
C ARG A 65 7.51 -12.17 -1.28
N TYR A 66 7.64 -10.95 -0.74
CA TYR A 66 8.82 -10.10 -0.92
C TYR A 66 9.49 -9.67 0.39
N GLY A 67 8.81 -9.79 1.54
CA GLY A 67 9.34 -9.40 2.85
C GLY A 67 10.40 -10.36 3.43
N ALA A 68 10.63 -11.50 2.78
CA ALA A 68 11.75 -12.40 3.07
C ALA A 68 13.11 -11.85 2.59
N GLN A 69 13.11 -10.79 1.78
CA GLN A 69 14.32 -10.10 1.34
C GLN A 69 14.81 -9.14 2.44
N ARG A 70 15.17 -9.72 3.59
CA ARG A 70 15.92 -9.06 4.65
C ARG A 70 17.27 -9.74 4.75
N TYR A 71 18.27 -9.24 4.03
CA TYR A 71 19.65 -9.63 4.28
C TYR A 71 20.62 -8.47 4.19
N GLY A 72 21.57 -8.52 5.13
CA GLY A 72 22.91 -7.96 5.01
C GLY A 72 23.11 -6.65 5.76
N THR A 73 23.47 -6.76 7.05
CA THR A 73 24.24 -5.72 7.74
C THR A 73 25.43 -5.36 6.86
N SER A 74 25.35 -4.24 6.14
CA SER A 74 26.53 -3.62 5.56
C SER A 74 27.27 -2.95 6.71
N THR A 75 28.10 -3.72 7.42
CA THR A 75 29.19 -3.17 8.22
C THR A 75 30.14 -2.52 7.23
N ARG A 76 29.88 -1.25 6.90
CA ARG A 76 30.88 -0.38 6.32
C ARG A 76 31.91 -0.13 7.43
N ARG A 77 32.91 -1.00 7.51
CA ARG A 77 34.17 -0.70 8.20
C ARG A 77 34.72 0.54 7.49
N LEU A 78 34.52 1.71 8.10
CA LEU A 78 35.25 2.90 7.72
C LEU A 78 36.68 2.64 8.18
N ASP A 79 37.53 2.41 7.19
CA ASP A 79 38.97 2.31 7.38
C ASP A 79 39.46 3.63 8.01
N MET A 80 40.37 3.46 8.96
CA MET A 80 41.07 4.55 9.62
C MET A 80 42.07 5.14 8.64
N SER A 81 42.09 6.47 8.54
CA SER A 81 43.27 7.23 8.13
C SER A 81 43.48 8.36 9.13
#